data_AF-A0A3J8T101-F1
#
_entry.id   AF-A0A3J8T101-F1
#
_cell.length_a   1.000
_cell.length_b   1.000
_cell.length_c   1.000
_cell.angle_alpha   90.00
_cell.angle_beta   90.00
_cell.angle_gamma   90.00
#
_symmetry.space_group_name_H-M   'P 1'
#
loop_
_entity.id
_entity.type
_entity.pdbx_description
1 polymer ?
#
loop_
_entity_poly.entity_id
_entity_poly.type
_entity_poly.pdbx_seq_one_letter_code
_entity_poly.pdbx_strand_id
1 'polypeptide(L)'
;MGLVIKAALGALVVVLIGLLSKTKNYYIAGLIPLFPTFALIAHYIVASERGLDAMRTTIVFSMWSIIPYFIYLATLWYFSGVMRLPVALGGAVVCWGLSAWLLIFCWVKWH
;
A
#
# COMPACT_ATOMS: atom_id res chain seq x y z
N MET A 1 -22.39 11.89 10.42
CA MET A 1 -22.48 11.70 8.96
C MET A 1 -21.16 11.30 8.30
N GLY A 2 -20.05 12.01 8.51
CA GLY A 2 -18.77 11.71 7.83
C GLY A 2 -18.17 10.31 8.11
N LEU A 3 -18.30 9.79 9.33
CA LEU A 3 -17.81 8.44 9.68
C LEU A 3 -18.58 7.32 8.96
N VAL A 4 -19.91 7.47 8.84
CA VAL A 4 -20.78 6.48 8.18
C VAL A 4 -20.43 6.35 6.69
N ILE A 5 -20.19 7.48 6.02
CA ILE A 5 -19.80 7.50 4.60
C ILE A 5 -18.44 6.83 4.40
N LYS A 6 -17.44 7.15 5.23
CA LYS A 6 -16.11 6.54 5.17
C LYS A 6 -16.16 5.02 5.40
N ALA A 7 -16.95 4.58 6.38
CA ALA A 7 -17.15 3.15 6.66
C ALA A 7 -17.86 2.45 5.49
N ALA A 8 -18.89 3.07 4.91
CA ALA A 8 -19.61 2.53 3.75
C ALA A 8 -18.70 2.39 2.52
N LEU A 9 -17.82 3.35 2.27
CA LEU A 9 -16.82 3.28 1.20
C LEU A 9 -15.83 2.12 1.41
N GLY A 10 -15.34 1.93 2.64
CA GLY A 10 -14.49 0.79 2.97
C GLY A 10 -15.20 -0.56 2.74
N ALA A 11 -16.46 -0.66 3.20
CA ALA A 11 -17.28 -1.86 2.98
C ALA A 11 -17.53 -2.12 1.49
N LEU A 12 -17.83 -1.08 0.70
CA LEU A 12 -18.00 -1.17 -0.75
C LEU A 12 -16.75 -1.72 -1.42
N VAL A 13 -15.56 -1.21 -1.06
CA VAL A 13 -14.27 -1.70 -1.58
C VAL A 13 -14.09 -3.19 -1.28
N VAL A 14 -14.38 -3.64 -0.05
CA VAL A 14 -14.28 -5.06 0.33
C VAL A 14 -15.26 -5.93 -0.46
N VAL A 15 -16.50 -5.47 -0.65
CA VAL A 15 -17.50 -6.17 -1.47
C VAL A 15 -17.03 -6.29 -2.92
N LEU A 16 -16.50 -5.22 -3.51
CA LEU A 16 -15.98 -5.23 -4.88
C LEU A 16 -14.81 -6.21 -5.03
N ILE A 17 -13.88 -6.26 -4.07
CA ILE A 17 -12.78 -7.24 -4.06
C ILE A 17 -13.36 -8.67 -4.06
N GLY A 18 -14.32 -8.96 -3.18
CA GLY A 18 -14.93 -10.29 -3.07
C GLY A 18 -15.79 -10.70 -4.27
N LEU A 19 -16.39 -9.74 -4.98
CA LEU A 19 -17.09 -9.99 -6.25
C LEU A 19 -16.09 -10.26 -7.37
N LEU A 20 -15.08 -9.40 -7.53
CA LEU A 20 -14.08 -9.54 -8.59
C LEU A 20 -13.24 -10.80 -8.44
N SER A 21 -12.89 -11.21 -7.21
CA SER A 21 -12.09 -12.40 -6.94
C SER A 21 -12.76 -13.71 -7.39
N LYS A 22 -14.08 -13.69 -7.64
CA LYS A 22 -14.87 -14.84 -8.13
C LYS A 22 -15.04 -14.85 -9.65
N THR A 23 -14.60 -13.81 -10.35
CA THR A 23 -14.71 -13.71 -11.81
C THR A 23 -13.52 -14.39 -12.51
N LYS A 24 -13.60 -14.56 -13.83
CA LYS A 24 -12.46 -15.02 -14.64
C LYS A 24 -11.25 -14.08 -14.55
N ASN A 25 -11.47 -12.81 -14.21
CA ASN A 25 -10.44 -11.78 -14.09
C ASN A 25 -10.13 -11.47 -12.62
N TYR A 26 -10.02 -12.50 -11.77
CA TYR A 26 -9.80 -12.35 -10.32
C TYR A 26 -8.58 -11.48 -9.96
N TYR A 27 -7.56 -11.42 -10.81
CA TYR A 27 -6.37 -10.60 -10.61
C TYR A 27 -6.67 -9.09 -10.55
N ILE A 28 -7.79 -8.64 -11.16
CA ILE A 28 -8.25 -7.23 -11.09
C ILE A 28 -8.60 -6.85 -9.64
N ALA A 29 -8.99 -7.82 -8.79
CA ALA A 29 -9.22 -7.56 -7.37
C ALA A 29 -7.96 -7.01 -6.67
N GLY A 30 -6.76 -7.32 -7.17
CA GLY A 30 -5.50 -6.74 -6.69
C GLY A 30 -5.28 -5.28 -7.05
N LEU A 31 -5.97 -4.75 -8.08
CA LEU A 31 -5.88 -3.34 -8.47
C LEU A 31 -6.73 -2.42 -7.58
N ILE A 32 -7.85 -2.92 -7.04
CA ILE A 32 -8.73 -2.13 -6.18
C ILE A 32 -7.99 -1.50 -4.98
N PRO A 33 -7.22 -2.25 -4.17
CA PRO A 33 -6.52 -1.67 -3.03
C PRO A 33 -5.37 -0.73 -3.44
N LEU A 34 -4.94 -0.73 -4.71
CA LEU A 34 -3.93 0.21 -5.22
C LEU A 34 -4.47 1.61 -5.49
N PHE A 35 -5.80 1.82 -5.41
CA PHE A 35 -6.36 3.15 -5.55
C PHE A 35 -5.77 4.09 -4.47
N PRO A 36 -5.17 5.23 -4.85
CA PRO A 36 -4.25 5.98 -3.99
C PRO A 36 -4.96 6.86 -2.95
N THR A 37 -6.04 6.39 -2.31
CA THR A 37 -6.83 7.19 -1.35
C THR A 37 -5.97 7.70 -0.19
N PHE A 38 -5.20 6.82 0.45
CA PHE A 38 -4.35 7.23 1.57
C PHE A 38 -3.22 8.15 1.13
N ALA A 39 -2.63 7.92 -0.05
CA ALA A 39 -1.62 8.80 -0.62
C ALA A 39 -2.21 10.19 -0.95
N LEU A 40 -3.41 10.25 -1.51
CA LEU A 40 -4.11 11.50 -1.80
C LEU A 40 -4.36 12.30 -0.51
N ILE A 41 -4.84 11.65 0.54
CA ILE A 41 -5.05 12.27 1.85
C ILE A 41 -3.72 12.77 2.42
N ALA A 42 -2.66 11.96 2.38
CA ALA A 42 -1.35 12.34 2.86
C ALA A 42 -0.79 13.56 2.12
N HIS A 43 -0.85 13.58 0.79
CA HIS A 43 -0.38 14.71 -0.01
C HIS A 43 -1.18 15.98 0.29
N TYR A 44 -2.51 15.88 0.43
CA TYR A 44 -3.35 17.02 0.78
C TYR A 44 -3.00 17.59 2.16
N ILE A 45 -2.84 16.73 3.17
CA ILE A 45 -2.48 17.14 4.53
C ILE A 45 -1.09 17.79 4.54
N VAL A 46 -0.09 17.15 3.93
CA VAL A 46 1.28 17.69 3.89
C VAL A 46 1.34 19.03 3.14
N ALA A 47 0.64 19.15 2.01
CA ALA A 47 0.56 20.42 1.28
C ALA A 47 -0.05 21.54 2.13
N SER A 48 -1.11 21.21 2.89
CA SER A 48 -1.82 22.17 3.74
C SER A 48 -1.02 22.57 4.98
N GLU A 49 -0.27 21.63 5.59
CA GLU A 49 0.46 21.87 6.85
C GLU A 49 1.91 22.34 6.65
N ARG A 50 2.57 21.90 5.57
CA ARG A 50 4.02 22.10 5.34
C ARG A 50 4.34 22.79 4.01
N GLY A 51 3.33 23.07 3.19
CA GLY A 51 3.48 23.71 1.88
C GLY A 51 3.82 22.75 0.74
N LEU A 52 3.86 23.29 -0.48
CA LEU A 52 4.01 22.49 -1.71
C LEU A 52 5.40 21.86 -1.86
N ASP A 53 6.46 22.49 -1.35
CA ASP A 53 7.81 21.93 -1.44
C ASP A 53 7.95 20.64 -0.63
N ALA A 54 7.42 20.64 0.61
CA ALA A 54 7.35 19.43 1.43
C ALA A 54 6.46 18.34 0.81
N MET A 55 5.35 18.73 0.16
CA MET A 55 4.50 17.80 -0.58
C MET A 55 5.27 17.17 -1.75
N ARG A 56 6.04 17.94 -2.52
CA ARG A 56 6.87 17.41 -3.63
C ARG A 56 7.88 16.38 -3.13
N THR A 57 8.58 16.66 -2.02
CA THR A 57 9.47 15.69 -1.39
C THR A 57 8.74 14.43 -0.95
N THR A 58 7.52 14.58 -0.39
CA THR A 58 6.67 13.45 -0.01
C THR A 58 6.23 12.60 -1.20
N ILE A 59 5.93 13.23 -2.34
CA ILE A 59 5.62 12.54 -3.60
C ILE A 59 6.84 11.74 -4.05
N VAL A 60 8.04 12.33 -4.05
CA VAL A 60 9.27 11.60 -4.42
C VAL A 60 9.48 10.40 -3.49
N PHE A 61 9.40 10.59 -2.17
CA PHE A 61 9.49 9.49 -1.21
C PHE A 61 8.43 8.40 -1.49
N SER A 62 7.20 8.80 -1.84
CA SER A 62 6.12 7.87 -2.20
C SER A 62 6.44 7.08 -3.49
N MET A 63 7.14 7.66 -4.46
CA MET A 63 7.63 6.93 -5.63
C MET A 63 8.66 5.86 -5.23
N TRP A 64 9.58 6.18 -4.31
CA TRP A 64 10.52 5.19 -3.77
C TRP A 64 9.84 4.10 -2.94
N SER A 65 8.71 4.41 -2.31
CA SER A 65 7.92 3.43 -1.53
C SER A 65 7.33 2.27 -2.34
N ILE A 66 7.36 2.38 -3.68
CA ILE A 66 7.03 1.27 -4.59
C ILE A 66 7.99 0.09 -4.36
N ILE A 67 9.24 0.34 -3.95
CA ILE A 67 10.25 -0.71 -3.72
C ILE A 67 9.80 -1.67 -2.60
N PRO A 68 9.48 -1.20 -1.37
CA PRO A 68 8.89 -2.06 -0.34
C PRO A 68 7.66 -2.83 -0.81
N TYR A 69 6.74 -2.17 -1.54
CA TYR A 69 5.55 -2.83 -2.06
C TYR A 69 5.88 -3.95 -3.07
N PHE A 70 6.85 -3.72 -3.95
CA PHE A 70 7.33 -4.75 -4.88
C PHE A 70 7.97 -5.93 -4.13
N ILE A 71 8.76 -5.66 -3.08
CA ILE A 71 9.36 -6.69 -2.22
C ILE A 71 8.26 -7.52 -1.55
N TYR A 72 7.22 -6.88 -1.01
CA TYR A 72 6.05 -7.58 -0.47
C TYR A 72 5.45 -8.56 -1.48
N LEU A 73 5.19 -8.10 -2.71
CA LEU A 73 4.60 -8.94 -3.77
C LEU A 73 5.52 -10.10 -4.17
N ALA A 74 6.81 -9.83 -4.37
CA ALA A 74 7.79 -10.84 -4.76
C ALA A 74 7.95 -11.90 -3.66
N THR A 75 8.04 -11.49 -2.40
CA THR A 75 8.11 -12.39 -1.26
C THR A 75 6.83 -13.20 -1.11
N LEU A 76 5.65 -12.58 -1.24
CA LEU A 76 4.39 -13.30 -1.11
C LEU A 76 4.22 -14.33 -2.25
N TRP A 77 4.59 -13.98 -3.48
CA TRP A 77 4.60 -14.91 -4.60
C TRP A 77 5.50 -16.12 -4.30
N TYR A 78 6.73 -15.89 -3.84
CA TYR A 78 7.65 -16.96 -3.49
C TYR A 78 7.16 -17.82 -2.29
N PHE A 79 6.79 -17.20 -1.17
CA PHE A 79 6.34 -17.91 0.03
C PHE A 79 5.02 -18.66 -0.19
N SER A 80 4.14 -18.16 -1.05
CA SER A 80 2.90 -18.86 -1.38
C SER A 80 3.11 -20.24 -2.04
N GLY A 81 4.28 -20.46 -2.64
CA GLY A 81 4.67 -21.75 -3.22
C GLY A 81 5.30 -22.75 -2.24
N VAL A 82 5.72 -22.29 -1.05
CA VAL A 82 6.55 -23.09 -0.12
C VAL A 82 5.92 -23.20 1.28
N MET A 83 5.07 -22.26 1.67
CA MET A 83 4.53 -22.14 3.04
C MET A 83 2.99 -22.12 3.05
N ARG A 84 2.39 -22.33 4.23
CA ARG A 84 0.94 -22.11 4.42
C ARG A 84 0.60 -20.62 4.28
N LEU A 85 -0.56 -20.31 3.71
CA LEU A 85 -1.00 -18.94 3.41
C LEU A 85 -0.85 -17.93 4.56
N PRO A 86 -1.26 -18.22 5.82
CA PRO A 86 -1.09 -17.25 6.92
C PRO A 86 0.38 -16.93 7.21
N VAL A 87 1.26 -17.94 7.09
CA VAL A 87 2.70 -17.79 7.31
C VAL A 87 3.34 -17.03 6.14
N ALA A 88 2.90 -17.31 4.91
CA ALA A 88 3.37 -16.60 3.72
C ALA A 88 3.01 -15.10 3.78
N LEU A 89 1.76 -14.77 4.17
CA LEU A 89 1.32 -13.39 4.37
C LEU A 89 2.11 -12.70 5.48
N GLY A 90 2.28 -13.36 6.63
CA GLY A 90 3.07 -12.82 7.74
C GLY A 90 4.53 -12.56 7.34
N GLY A 91 5.17 -13.51 6.66
CA GLY A 91 6.53 -13.37 6.17
C GLY A 91 6.69 -12.24 5.15
N ALA A 92 5.74 -12.10 4.22
CA ALA A 92 5.76 -11.00 3.26
C ALA A 92 5.64 -9.62 3.93
N VAL A 93 4.80 -9.50 4.97
CA VAL A 93 4.67 -8.26 5.77
C VAL A 93 5.98 -7.94 6.51
N VAL A 94 6.69 -8.96 7.02
CA VAL A 94 8.01 -8.75 7.65
C VAL A 94 9.03 -8.23 6.63
N CYS A 95 9.11 -8.82 5.43
CA CYS A 95 9.99 -8.35 4.38
C CYS A 95 9.65 -6.93 3.90
N TRP A 96 8.36 -6.60 3.81
CA TRP A 96 7.90 -5.24 3.57
C TRP A 96 8.38 -4.28 4.67
N GLY A 97 8.22 -4.64 5.94
CA GLY A 97 8.63 -3.80 7.07
C GLY A 97 10.14 -3.54 7.09
N LEU A 98 10.95 -4.57 6.84
CA LEU A 98 12.41 -4.45 6.78
C LEU A 98 12.85 -3.55 5.62
N SER A 99 12.26 -3.72 4.44
CA SER A 99 12.59 -2.89 3.27
C SER A 99 12.11 -1.44 3.42
N ALA A 100 10.94 -1.21 4.01
CA ALA A 100 10.46 0.13 4.34
C ALA A 100 11.36 0.82 5.37
N TRP A 101 11.80 0.10 6.39
CA TRP A 101 12.75 0.61 7.38
C TRP A 101 14.08 1.01 6.74
N LEU A 102 14.64 0.16 5.87
CA LEU A 102 15.85 0.48 5.11
C LEU A 102 15.65 1.70 4.20
N LEU A 103 14.51 1.81 3.52
CA LEU A 103 14.20 2.96 2.69
C LEU A 103 14.18 4.26 3.50
N ILE A 104 13.51 4.27 4.66
CA ILE A 104 13.47 5.43 5.55
C ILE A 104 14.88 5.78 6.05
N PHE A 105 15.66 4.78 6.46
CA PHE A 105 17.04 5.00 6.91
C PHE A 105 17.91 5.63 5.82
N CYS A 106 17.87 5.09 4.60
CA CYS A 106 18.60 5.64 3.45
C CYS A 106 18.12 7.05 3.10
N TRP A 107 16.82 7.30 3.18
CA TRP A 107 16.24 8.61 2.92
C TRP A 107 16.75 9.66 3.91
N VAL A 108 16.62 9.40 5.22
CA VAL A 108 17.08 10.31 6.29
C VAL A 108 18.59 10.56 6.23
N LYS A 109 19.37 9.61 5.72
CA LYS A 109 20.82 9.76 5.59
C LYS A 109 21.24 10.64 4.40
N TRP A 110 20.44 10.69 3.34
CA TRP A 110 20.81 11.32 2.06
C TRP A 110 19.91 12.48 1.63
N HIS A 111 18.85 12.79 2.37
CA HIS A 111 17.95 13.94 2.17
C HIS A 111 17.69 14.62 3.51
#